data_AF-A0A6P0CGN3-F1
#
_entry.id   AF-A0A6P0CGN3-F1
#
_cell.length_a   1.000
_cell.length_b   1.000
_cell.length_c   1.000
_cell.angle_alpha   90.00
_cell.angle_beta   90.00
_cell.angle_gamma   90.00
#
_symmetry.space_group_name_H-M   'P 1'
#
loop_
_entity.id
_entity.type
_entity.pdbx_description
1 polymer ?
#
loop_
_entity_poly.entity_id
_entity_poly.type
_entity_poly.pdbx_seq_one_letter_code
_entity_poly.pdbx_strand_id
1 'polypeptide(L)'
;MPVLAQTMPENASARSYGDGWECNVGYRLIGDSCAAVAAPENAYETNRTYGSGWECLRGFLNVDDTTCVAVVVPNGGFLDPSGERWHCLRGFHKVDDTCQKVVVPKNGFLVDTSFGSGWECDRGFEKVDDLCNAIEVPINGFLNGSGYGQPWTCERGFFEQDGRCEAVEIPEFAYFDDATYGKGWKCQRGYEVSGTGCKAIDIPANAHLGRSGNSWKCNRNFQKSKGLCVLKN
;
A
#
# COMPACT_ATOMS: atom_id res chain seq x y z
N MET A 1 45.73 46.22 24.44
CA MET A 1 45.20 46.62 23.12
C MET A 1 43.69 46.76 23.27
N PRO A 2 43.08 47.91 22.94
CA PRO A 2 41.65 48.11 23.19
C PRO A 2 40.88 47.23 22.20
N VAL A 3 39.97 46.42 22.74
CA VAL A 3 38.95 45.73 21.96
C VAL A 3 38.08 46.85 21.38
N LEU A 4 38.06 47.00 20.05
CA LEU A 4 37.05 47.83 19.38
C LEU A 4 35.70 47.29 19.84
N ALA A 5 35.07 47.96 20.79
CA ALA A 5 33.69 47.69 21.14
C ALA A 5 32.91 47.93 19.85
N GLN A 6 32.49 46.85 19.19
CA GLN A 6 31.68 46.92 17.99
C GLN A 6 30.40 47.63 18.42
N THR A 7 30.33 48.94 18.16
CA THR A 7 29.22 49.78 18.57
C THR A 7 27.98 49.20 17.91
N MET A 8 27.01 48.80 18.74
CA MET A 8 25.77 48.20 18.27
C MET A 8 25.14 49.13 17.22
N PRO A 9 24.95 48.66 15.97
CA PRO A 9 24.44 49.50 14.90
C PRO A 9 22.96 49.83 15.14
N GLU A 10 22.46 50.82 14.41
CA GLU A 10 21.04 51.16 14.40
C GLU A 10 20.22 49.93 13.96
N ASN A 11 19.03 49.75 14.55
CA ASN A 11 18.17 48.59 14.31
C ASN A 11 18.74 47.23 14.76
N ALA A 12 19.61 47.22 15.78
CA ALA A 12 20.07 46.02 16.48
C ALA A 12 19.75 46.07 17.99
N SER A 13 19.59 44.89 18.59
CA SER A 13 19.43 44.68 20.03
C SER A 13 20.51 43.76 20.57
N ALA A 14 20.93 43.97 21.82
CA ALA A 14 21.89 43.11 22.49
C ALA A 14 21.31 41.69 22.67
N ARG A 15 22.13 40.66 22.45
CA ARG A 15 21.69 39.27 22.61
C ARG A 15 21.37 38.97 24.08
N SER A 16 20.35 38.15 24.30
CA SER A 16 19.94 37.69 25.63
C SER A 16 20.90 36.67 26.24
N TYR A 17 21.76 36.03 25.43
CA TYR A 17 22.83 35.14 25.89
C TYR A 17 24.08 35.28 25.01
N GLY A 18 25.26 35.34 25.65
CA GLY A 18 26.56 35.56 24.99
C GLY A 18 26.87 37.03 24.71
N ASP A 19 28.09 37.29 24.24
CA ASP A 19 28.51 38.64 23.84
C ASP A 19 28.11 38.93 22.39
N GLY A 20 27.56 40.12 22.13
CA GLY A 20 27.20 40.59 20.79
C GLY A 20 25.77 41.12 20.66
N TRP A 21 25.38 41.40 19.41
CA TRP A 21 24.07 41.93 19.06
C TRP A 21 23.40 41.09 17.97
N GLU A 22 22.10 41.28 17.79
CA GLU A 22 21.31 40.73 16.71
C GLU A 22 20.44 41.83 16.09
N CYS A 23 20.18 41.76 14.78
CA CYS A 23 19.29 42.73 14.15
C CYS A 23 17.86 42.58 14.70
N ASN A 24 17.19 43.71 14.88
CA ASN A 24 15.79 43.77 15.27
C ASN A 24 14.90 43.09 14.22
N VAL A 25 13.67 42.73 14.62
CA VAL A 25 12.65 42.18 13.71
C VAL A 25 12.48 43.10 12.48
N GLY A 26 12.53 42.53 11.28
CA GLY A 26 12.47 43.29 10.02
C GLY A 26 13.81 43.80 9.51
N TYR A 27 14.93 43.50 10.18
CA TYR A 27 16.28 43.91 9.77
C TYR A 27 17.25 42.74 9.68
N ARG A 28 18.26 42.87 8.81
CA ARG A 28 19.26 41.84 8.53
C ARG A 28 20.67 42.41 8.43
N LEU A 29 21.63 41.58 8.80
CA LEU A 29 23.04 41.90 8.76
C LEU A 29 23.51 41.99 7.31
N ILE A 30 23.85 43.19 6.86
CA ILE A 30 24.55 43.45 5.60
C ILE A 30 25.84 44.17 5.96
N GLY A 31 26.98 43.47 5.85
CA GLY A 31 28.27 43.94 6.36
C GLY A 31 28.25 44.08 7.88
N ASP A 32 28.55 45.28 8.38
CA ASP A 32 28.52 45.63 9.82
C ASP A 32 27.25 46.39 10.25
N SER A 33 26.18 46.34 9.44
CA SER A 33 24.95 47.11 9.67
C SER A 33 23.68 46.26 9.56
N CYS A 34 22.62 46.68 10.26
CA CYS A 34 21.30 46.10 10.11
C CYS A 34 20.50 46.88 9.06
N ALA A 35 20.39 46.33 7.86
CA ALA A 35 19.58 46.88 6.79
C ALA A 35 18.14 46.35 6.90
N ALA A 36 17.15 47.20 6.57
CA ALA A 36 15.75 46.79 6.53
C ALA A 36 15.55 45.70 5.47
N VAL A 37 14.84 44.64 5.83
CA VAL A 37 14.38 43.62 4.89
C VAL A 37 13.18 44.18 4.16
N ALA A 38 13.35 44.51 2.88
CA ALA A 38 12.24 44.79 2.00
C ALA A 38 11.82 43.50 1.30
N ALA A 39 10.54 43.15 1.37
CA ALA A 39 10.00 42.08 0.56
C ALA A 39 10.11 42.46 -0.94
N PRO A 40 10.67 41.59 -1.80
CA PRO A 40 10.71 41.83 -3.24
C PRO A 40 9.29 41.76 -3.83
N GLU A 41 9.16 42.09 -5.13
CA GLU A 41 7.87 41.96 -5.83
C GLU A 41 7.33 40.52 -5.71
N ASN A 42 6.02 40.39 -5.47
CA ASN A 42 5.34 39.12 -5.22
C ASN A 42 5.77 38.37 -3.96
N ALA A 43 6.26 39.08 -2.93
CA ALA A 43 6.54 38.54 -1.60
C ALA A 43 5.79 39.31 -0.50
N TYR A 44 5.70 38.70 0.69
CA TYR A 44 5.19 39.33 1.90
C TYR A 44 6.18 39.17 3.06
N GLU A 45 6.23 40.16 3.94
CA GLU A 45 7.09 40.13 5.13
C GLU A 45 6.55 39.14 6.16
N THR A 46 7.44 38.30 6.72
CA THR A 46 7.07 37.29 7.72
C THR A 46 7.28 37.77 9.15
N ASN A 47 7.92 38.93 9.35
CA ASN A 47 8.32 39.46 10.67
C ASN A 47 9.11 38.44 11.53
N ARG A 48 9.80 37.50 10.88
CA ARG A 48 10.66 36.52 11.56
C ARG A 48 12.05 37.08 11.79
N THR A 49 12.63 36.77 12.94
CA THR A 49 14.01 37.15 13.31
C THR A 49 15.08 36.32 12.59
N TYR A 50 14.71 35.22 11.94
CA TYR A 50 15.60 34.32 11.19
C TYR A 50 15.10 34.09 9.75
N GLY A 51 15.97 33.55 8.88
CA GLY A 51 15.68 33.34 7.45
C GLY A 51 15.60 34.65 6.65
N SER A 52 15.04 34.61 5.44
CA SER A 52 15.00 35.77 4.52
C SER A 52 14.13 36.94 5.03
N GLY A 53 13.26 36.71 6.02
CA GLY A 53 12.38 37.75 6.60
C GLY A 53 11.16 38.09 5.74
N TRP A 54 11.07 37.48 4.56
CA TRP A 54 9.93 37.50 3.66
C TRP A 54 9.72 36.09 3.10
N GLU A 55 8.52 35.84 2.59
CA GLU A 55 8.16 34.62 1.86
C GLU A 55 7.43 35.02 0.57
N CYS A 56 7.61 34.23 -0.49
CA CYS A 56 6.90 34.48 -1.73
C CYS A 56 5.38 34.33 -1.52
N LEU A 57 4.60 35.13 -2.25
CA LEU A 57 3.16 34.91 -2.34
C LEU A 57 2.89 33.54 -2.96
N ARG A 58 1.76 32.93 -2.60
CA ARG A 58 1.34 31.65 -3.16
C ARG A 58 1.33 31.71 -4.69
N GLY A 59 2.01 30.77 -5.36
CA GLY A 59 2.16 30.75 -6.81
C GLY A 59 3.46 31.40 -7.31
N PHE A 60 4.36 31.78 -6.40
CA PHE A 60 5.68 32.29 -6.73
C PHE A 60 6.75 31.49 -6.00
N LEU A 61 7.86 31.23 -6.68
CA LEU A 61 8.99 30.46 -6.19
C LEU A 61 10.20 31.38 -5.99
N ASN A 62 10.88 31.22 -4.86
CA ASN A 62 12.17 31.88 -4.61
C ASN A 62 13.26 31.19 -5.43
N VAL A 63 13.97 31.95 -6.27
CA VAL A 63 14.98 31.41 -7.21
C VAL A 63 16.43 31.76 -6.81
N ASP A 64 16.64 32.86 -6.09
CA ASP A 64 17.98 33.41 -5.80
C ASP A 64 18.09 34.19 -4.47
N ASP A 65 17.18 33.94 -3.52
CA ASP A 65 17.07 34.65 -2.24
C ASP A 65 16.86 36.16 -2.36
N THR A 66 16.47 36.65 -3.54
CA THR A 66 16.14 38.05 -3.80
C THR A 66 14.92 38.25 -4.69
N THR A 67 14.45 37.20 -5.37
CA THR A 67 13.35 37.28 -6.35
C THR A 67 12.33 36.16 -6.17
N CYS A 68 11.06 36.52 -6.35
CA CYS A 68 9.93 35.59 -6.41
C CYS A 68 9.41 35.53 -7.85
N VAL A 69 9.60 34.39 -8.53
CA VAL A 69 9.18 34.19 -9.92
C VAL A 69 7.91 33.36 -9.96
N ALA A 70 6.96 33.77 -10.81
CA ALA A 70 5.68 33.08 -10.94
C ALA A 70 5.86 31.62 -11.37
N VAL A 71 5.21 30.70 -10.66
CA VAL A 71 5.14 29.29 -11.01
C VAL A 71 4.20 29.14 -12.21
N VAL A 72 4.75 28.74 -13.35
CA VAL A 72 3.96 28.47 -14.55
C VAL A 72 3.25 27.14 -14.39
N VAL A 73 1.91 27.18 -14.31
CA VAL A 73 1.07 25.98 -14.24
C VAL A 73 0.54 25.66 -15.64
N PRO A 74 0.81 24.47 -16.19
CA PRO A 74 0.32 24.09 -17.50
C PRO A 74 -1.20 23.86 -17.49
N ASN A 75 -1.83 23.88 -18.67
CA ASN A 75 -3.22 23.46 -18.84
C ASN A 75 -3.42 22.04 -18.28
N GLY A 76 -4.47 21.86 -17.46
CA GLY A 76 -4.71 20.58 -16.77
C GLY A 76 -3.91 20.41 -15.48
N GLY A 77 -3.15 21.42 -15.04
CA GLY A 77 -2.46 21.44 -13.75
C GLY A 77 -3.13 22.34 -12.70
N PHE A 78 -2.71 22.19 -11.45
CA PHE A 78 -3.07 23.05 -10.33
C PHE A 78 -1.88 23.24 -9.38
N LEU A 79 -1.81 24.41 -8.73
CA LEU A 79 -0.82 24.65 -7.67
C LEU A 79 -1.11 23.79 -6.45
N ASP A 80 -0.07 23.20 -5.90
CA ASP A 80 -0.14 22.47 -4.64
C ASP A 80 -0.46 23.42 -3.45
N PRO A 81 -0.63 22.89 -2.22
CA PRO A 81 -0.89 23.74 -1.06
C PRO A 81 0.25 24.72 -0.73
N SER A 82 1.51 24.35 -1.03
CA SER A 82 2.67 25.24 -0.82
C SER A 82 2.64 26.43 -1.79
N GLY A 83 2.11 26.23 -2.99
CA GLY A 83 2.13 27.23 -4.06
C GLY A 83 3.46 27.33 -4.78
N GLU A 84 4.45 26.51 -4.43
CA GLU A 84 5.78 26.48 -5.05
C GLU A 84 5.89 25.40 -6.13
N ARG A 85 4.94 24.45 -6.16
CA ARG A 85 4.90 23.34 -7.11
C ARG A 85 3.50 23.17 -7.67
N TRP A 86 3.40 22.44 -8.77
CA TRP A 86 2.13 22.08 -9.39
C TRP A 86 2.00 20.57 -9.57
N HIS A 87 0.75 20.13 -9.59
CA HIS A 87 0.35 18.75 -9.90
C HIS A 87 -0.66 18.75 -11.03
N CYS A 88 -0.78 17.61 -11.73
CA CYS A 88 -1.83 17.44 -12.71
C CYS A 88 -3.18 17.20 -12.02
N LEU A 89 -4.23 17.78 -12.57
CA LEU A 89 -5.60 17.51 -12.17
C LEU A 89 -5.90 16.01 -12.37
N ARG A 90 -6.87 15.50 -11.62
CA ARG A 90 -7.35 14.12 -11.80
C ARG A 90 -7.73 13.89 -13.28
N GLY A 91 -7.25 12.78 -13.84
CA GLY A 91 -7.42 12.46 -15.26
C GLY A 91 -6.38 13.06 -16.18
N PHE A 92 -5.31 13.64 -15.62
CA PHE A 92 -4.12 14.05 -16.33
C PHE A 92 -2.89 13.41 -15.68
N HIS A 93 -1.88 13.11 -16.49
CA HIS A 93 -0.59 12.61 -16.02
C HIS A 93 0.52 13.58 -16.47
N LYS A 94 1.58 13.65 -15.67
CA LYS A 94 2.71 14.54 -15.94
C LYS A 94 3.59 13.94 -17.04
N VAL A 95 3.77 14.69 -18.12
CA VAL A 95 4.74 14.39 -19.19
C VAL A 95 5.59 15.64 -19.35
N ASP A 96 6.86 15.54 -18.95
CA ASP A 96 7.78 16.66 -18.82
C ASP A 96 7.15 17.80 -18.00
N ASP A 97 7.09 19.02 -18.55
CA ASP A 97 6.49 20.19 -17.91
C ASP A 97 5.02 20.43 -18.32
N THR A 98 4.32 19.36 -18.74
CA THR A 98 2.92 19.42 -19.17
C THR A 98 2.04 18.39 -18.48
N CYS A 99 0.75 18.67 -18.44
CA CYS A 99 -0.27 17.71 -18.04
C CYS A 99 -0.99 17.19 -19.27
N GLN A 100 -0.80 15.90 -19.56
CA GLN A 100 -1.48 15.24 -20.67
C GLN A 100 -2.69 14.48 -20.16
N LYS A 101 -3.82 14.63 -20.86
CA LYS A 101 -5.07 13.96 -20.49
C LYS A 101 -4.88 12.44 -20.60
N VAL A 102 -5.23 11.73 -19.54
CA VAL A 102 -5.26 10.27 -19.51
C VAL A 102 -6.38 9.79 -20.42
N VAL A 103 -6.04 8.93 -21.38
CA VAL A 103 -7.01 8.24 -22.23
C VAL A 103 -7.40 6.96 -21.51
N VAL A 104 -8.65 6.91 -21.02
CA VAL A 104 -9.19 5.74 -20.36
C VAL A 104 -9.82 4.83 -21.41
N PRO A 105 -9.39 3.57 -21.53
CA PRO A 105 -10.01 2.63 -22.47
C PRO A 105 -11.44 2.27 -22.03
N LYS A 106 -12.17 1.58 -22.92
CA LYS A 106 -13.47 0.99 -22.56
C LYS A 106 -13.29 0.00 -21.40
N ASN A 107 -14.22 0.01 -20.44
CA ASN A 107 -14.18 -0.80 -19.21
C ASN A 107 -13.02 -0.45 -18.27
N GLY A 108 -12.54 0.79 -18.32
CA GLY A 108 -11.56 1.33 -17.37
C GLY A 108 -12.09 2.56 -16.64
N PHE A 109 -11.46 2.90 -15.53
CA PHE A 109 -11.77 4.08 -14.74
C PHE A 109 -10.50 4.80 -14.26
N LEU A 110 -10.62 6.10 -14.00
CA LEU A 110 -9.51 6.93 -13.52
C LEU A 110 -9.19 6.63 -12.06
N VAL A 111 -7.91 6.36 -11.80
CA VAL A 111 -7.34 6.24 -10.46
C VAL A 111 -6.40 7.41 -10.17
N ASP A 112 -6.26 7.74 -8.90
CA ASP A 112 -5.38 8.81 -8.44
C ASP A 112 -4.00 8.22 -8.10
N THR A 113 -3.19 7.96 -9.14
CA THR A 113 -1.85 7.40 -8.99
C THR A 113 -0.79 8.31 -9.61
N SER A 114 0.30 8.54 -8.88
CA SER A 114 1.45 9.31 -9.38
C SER A 114 2.33 8.49 -10.34
N PHE A 115 2.07 7.19 -10.45
CA PHE A 115 2.86 6.22 -11.21
C PHE A 115 1.93 5.29 -12.00
N GLY A 116 2.38 4.83 -13.16
CA GLY A 116 1.60 3.96 -14.05
C GLY A 116 0.69 4.72 -15.01
N SER A 117 -0.36 4.05 -15.50
CA SER A 117 -1.24 4.57 -16.57
C SER A 117 -2.28 5.60 -16.12
N GLY A 118 -2.45 5.83 -14.81
CA GLY A 118 -3.48 6.74 -14.29
C GLY A 118 -4.93 6.23 -14.45
N TRP A 119 -5.08 4.96 -14.82
CA TRP A 119 -6.35 4.25 -14.92
C TRP A 119 -6.17 2.79 -14.56
N GLU A 120 -7.26 2.18 -14.07
CA GLU A 120 -7.40 0.74 -13.79
C GLU A 120 -8.64 0.19 -14.51
N CYS A 121 -8.68 -1.13 -14.67
CA CYS A 121 -9.82 -1.80 -15.30
C CYS A 121 -10.97 -2.02 -14.32
N ASP A 122 -12.20 -1.88 -14.82
CA ASP A 122 -13.41 -2.22 -14.08
C ASP A 122 -13.35 -3.70 -13.62
N ARG A 123 -14.08 -4.01 -12.54
CA ARG A 123 -14.17 -5.39 -12.04
C ARG A 123 -14.61 -6.34 -13.16
N GLY A 124 -13.86 -7.42 -13.36
CA GLY A 124 -14.10 -8.39 -14.43
C GLY A 124 -13.35 -8.10 -15.72
N PHE A 125 -12.49 -7.07 -15.72
CA PHE A 125 -11.57 -6.77 -16.79
C PHE A 125 -10.13 -6.72 -16.26
N GLU A 126 -9.20 -7.16 -17.09
CA GLU A 126 -7.76 -7.13 -16.80
C GLU A 126 -7.03 -6.25 -17.81
N LYS A 127 -5.92 -5.66 -17.36
CA LYS A 127 -5.09 -4.80 -18.19
C LYS A 127 -4.24 -5.66 -19.12
N VAL A 128 -4.49 -5.52 -20.42
CA VAL A 128 -3.67 -6.07 -21.48
C VAL A 128 -3.25 -4.91 -22.37
N ASP A 129 -1.96 -4.57 -22.33
CA ASP A 129 -1.41 -3.35 -22.94
C ASP A 129 -2.16 -2.09 -22.45
N ASP A 130 -2.70 -1.31 -23.38
CA ASP A 130 -3.47 -0.09 -23.11
C ASP A 130 -5.00 -0.31 -23.16
N LEU A 131 -5.44 -1.56 -22.96
CA LEU A 131 -6.85 -1.95 -23.00
C LEU A 131 -7.27 -2.73 -21.76
N CYS A 132 -8.58 -2.72 -21.51
CA CYS A 132 -9.23 -3.55 -20.51
C CYS A 132 -10.00 -4.68 -21.20
N ASN A 133 -9.40 -5.87 -21.18
CA ASN A 133 -9.99 -7.06 -21.76
C ASN A 133 -10.82 -7.81 -20.72
N ALA A 134 -11.94 -8.38 -21.15
CA ALA A 134 -12.80 -9.13 -20.25
C ALA A 134 -12.07 -10.37 -19.74
N ILE A 135 -12.14 -10.61 -18.44
CA ILE A 135 -11.56 -11.79 -17.81
C ILE A 135 -12.42 -12.99 -18.17
N GLU A 136 -11.81 -14.00 -18.78
CA GLU A 136 -12.47 -15.27 -19.05
C GLU A 136 -12.58 -16.07 -17.75
N VAL A 137 -13.81 -16.16 -17.21
CA VAL A 137 -14.12 -16.98 -16.05
C VAL A 137 -14.58 -18.35 -16.55
N PRO A 138 -13.90 -19.45 -16.18
CA PRO A 138 -14.32 -20.78 -16.60
C PRO A 138 -15.66 -21.18 -15.96
N ILE A 139 -16.30 -22.21 -16.52
CA ILE A 139 -17.49 -22.81 -15.90
C ILE A 139 -17.17 -23.29 -14.48
N ASN A 140 -18.11 -23.10 -13.54
CA ASN A 140 -17.91 -23.33 -12.10
C ASN A 140 -16.82 -22.46 -11.46
N GLY A 141 -16.46 -21.32 -12.08
CA GLY A 141 -15.61 -20.29 -11.53
C GLY A 141 -16.38 -19.00 -11.27
N PHE A 142 -15.86 -18.16 -10.38
CA PHE A 142 -16.38 -16.81 -10.13
C PHE A 142 -15.24 -15.80 -9.99
N LEU A 143 -15.49 -14.55 -10.37
CA LEU A 143 -14.53 -13.45 -10.17
C LEU A 143 -14.27 -13.25 -8.67
N ASN A 144 -13.02 -13.38 -8.25
CA ASN A 144 -12.64 -13.14 -6.88
C ASN A 144 -12.36 -11.64 -6.62
N GLY A 145 -11.90 -11.30 -5.42
CA GLY A 145 -11.56 -9.93 -5.05
C GLY A 145 -10.07 -9.60 -5.12
N SER A 146 -9.26 -10.50 -5.68
CA SER A 146 -7.81 -10.34 -5.67
C SER A 146 -7.40 -9.30 -6.71
N GLY A 147 -6.63 -8.29 -6.27
CA GLY A 147 -5.99 -7.32 -7.17
C GLY A 147 -4.70 -7.83 -7.80
N TYR A 148 -4.28 -9.06 -7.48
CA TYR A 148 -3.06 -9.69 -7.98
C TYR A 148 -3.27 -11.20 -8.15
N GLY A 149 -2.48 -11.81 -9.03
CA GLY A 149 -2.57 -13.24 -9.32
C GLY A 149 -3.83 -13.59 -10.12
N GLN A 150 -4.35 -14.79 -9.89
CA GLN A 150 -5.50 -15.31 -10.62
C GLN A 150 -6.79 -14.56 -10.24
N PRO A 151 -7.52 -13.98 -11.22
CA PRO A 151 -8.66 -13.09 -10.95
C PRO A 151 -9.98 -13.82 -10.65
N TRP A 152 -9.99 -15.14 -10.71
CA TRP A 152 -11.15 -15.98 -10.42
C TRP A 152 -10.79 -17.12 -9.47
N THR A 153 -11.81 -17.65 -8.82
CA THR A 153 -11.71 -18.79 -7.91
C THR A 153 -12.79 -19.79 -8.26
N CYS A 154 -12.50 -21.08 -8.12
CA CYS A 154 -13.48 -22.12 -8.34
C CYS A 154 -14.59 -22.10 -7.28
N GLU A 155 -15.80 -22.40 -7.71
CA GLU A 155 -16.92 -22.63 -6.82
C GLU A 155 -16.63 -23.79 -5.87
N ARG A 156 -17.33 -23.81 -4.74
CA ARG A 156 -17.20 -24.87 -3.75
C ARG A 156 -17.51 -26.22 -4.42
N GLY A 157 -16.61 -27.19 -4.26
CA GLY A 157 -16.73 -28.50 -4.90
C GLY A 157 -15.90 -28.63 -6.18
N PHE A 158 -15.19 -27.59 -6.61
CA PHE A 158 -14.35 -27.58 -7.80
C PHE A 158 -12.93 -27.08 -7.47
N PHE A 159 -11.94 -27.61 -8.17
CA PHE A 159 -10.55 -27.18 -8.09
C PHE A 159 -9.99 -26.74 -9.43
N GLU A 160 -9.04 -25.82 -9.35
CA GLU A 160 -8.32 -25.30 -10.52
C GLU A 160 -7.41 -26.39 -11.09
N GLN A 161 -7.61 -26.69 -12.37
CA GLN A 161 -6.75 -27.56 -13.17
C GLN A 161 -6.69 -26.99 -14.59
N ASP A 162 -5.48 -26.63 -15.03
CA ASP A 162 -5.19 -26.10 -16.38
C ASP A 162 -6.13 -24.96 -16.83
N GLY A 163 -6.41 -24.01 -15.92
CA GLY A 163 -7.26 -22.86 -16.20
C GLY A 163 -8.76 -23.18 -16.21
N ARG A 164 -9.18 -24.33 -15.67
CA ARG A 164 -10.58 -24.73 -15.53
C ARG A 164 -10.91 -25.11 -14.10
N CYS A 165 -12.19 -25.03 -13.75
CA CYS A 165 -12.70 -25.54 -12.48
C CYS A 165 -13.28 -26.93 -12.68
N GLU A 166 -12.50 -27.94 -12.30
CA GLU A 166 -12.89 -29.35 -12.39
C GLU A 166 -13.50 -29.83 -11.08
N ALA A 167 -14.55 -30.64 -11.17
CA ALA A 167 -15.25 -31.14 -9.99
C ALA A 167 -14.32 -32.02 -9.15
N VAL A 168 -14.33 -31.81 -7.84
CA VAL A 168 -13.61 -32.68 -6.91
C VAL A 168 -14.33 -34.03 -6.85
N GLU A 169 -13.63 -35.08 -7.26
CA GLU A 169 -14.12 -36.44 -7.09
C GLU A 169 -14.06 -36.83 -5.60
N ILE A 170 -15.24 -36.94 -4.98
CA ILE A 170 -15.38 -37.33 -3.58
C ILE A 170 -15.60 -38.85 -3.53
N PRO A 171 -14.64 -39.64 -3.02
CA PRO A 171 -14.78 -41.09 -2.95
C PRO A 171 -15.86 -41.50 -1.93
N GLU A 172 -16.28 -42.77 -1.99
CA GLU A 172 -17.20 -43.33 -1.01
C GLU A 172 -16.65 -43.16 0.42
N PHE A 173 -17.54 -42.88 1.37
CA PHE A 173 -17.21 -42.59 2.76
C PHE A 173 -16.32 -41.36 2.97
N ALA A 174 -16.33 -40.41 2.04
CA ALA A 174 -15.72 -39.10 2.20
C ALA A 174 -16.76 -37.96 2.12
N TYR A 175 -16.31 -36.75 2.41
CA TYR A 175 -17.07 -35.51 2.25
C TYR A 175 -16.14 -34.40 1.76
N PHE A 176 -16.71 -33.38 1.10
CA PHE A 176 -15.96 -32.24 0.59
C PHE A 176 -15.27 -31.47 1.72
N ASP A 177 -14.03 -31.07 1.50
CA ASP A 177 -13.23 -30.26 2.42
C ASP A 177 -12.81 -28.96 1.72
N ASP A 178 -13.21 -27.81 2.29
CA ASP A 178 -12.93 -26.49 1.72
C ASP A 178 -11.56 -25.93 2.08
N ALA A 179 -10.67 -26.79 2.60
CA ALA A 179 -9.29 -26.42 2.86
C ALA A 179 -8.60 -26.02 1.54
N THR A 180 -7.87 -24.91 1.58
CA THR A 180 -7.08 -24.38 0.44
C THR A 180 -5.89 -25.26 0.07
N TYR A 181 -5.69 -26.38 0.77
CA TYR A 181 -4.62 -27.33 0.57
C TYR A 181 -5.14 -28.76 0.78
N GLY A 182 -4.56 -29.72 0.06
CA GLY A 182 -4.91 -31.14 0.19
C GLY A 182 -5.77 -31.65 -0.97
N LYS A 183 -6.51 -32.74 -0.73
CA LYS A 183 -7.24 -33.50 -1.77
C LYS A 183 -8.64 -32.96 -2.09
N GLY A 184 -9.12 -31.93 -1.36
CA GLY A 184 -10.48 -31.39 -1.50
C GLY A 184 -11.58 -32.23 -0.85
N TRP A 185 -11.19 -33.29 -0.15
CA TRP A 185 -12.11 -34.14 0.61
C TRP A 185 -11.43 -34.71 1.85
N LYS A 186 -12.26 -35.08 2.83
CA LYS A 186 -11.86 -35.80 4.03
C LYS A 186 -12.71 -37.05 4.23
N CYS A 187 -12.12 -38.09 4.79
CA CYS A 187 -12.89 -39.27 5.15
C CYS A 187 -13.91 -38.97 6.24
N GLN A 188 -15.09 -39.57 6.14
CA GLN A 188 -16.10 -39.56 7.18
C GLN A 188 -15.54 -40.20 8.46
N ARG A 189 -16.11 -39.84 9.61
CA ARG A 189 -15.72 -40.41 10.91
C ARG A 189 -15.88 -41.94 10.88
N GLY A 190 -14.84 -42.66 11.29
CA GLY A 190 -14.77 -44.12 11.21
C GLY A 190 -14.01 -44.64 9.98
N TYR A 191 -13.59 -43.76 9.08
CA TYR A 191 -12.82 -44.11 7.89
C TYR A 191 -11.47 -43.38 7.87
N GLU A 192 -10.43 -44.04 7.34
CA GLU A 192 -9.09 -43.46 7.14
C GLU A 192 -8.71 -43.46 5.66
N VAL A 193 -7.78 -42.58 5.29
CA VAL A 193 -7.32 -42.44 3.91
C VAL A 193 -6.57 -43.71 3.49
N SER A 194 -6.97 -44.30 2.36
CA SER A 194 -6.31 -45.45 1.74
C SER A 194 -6.21 -45.24 0.23
N GLY A 195 -5.01 -44.94 -0.27
CA GLY A 195 -4.80 -44.58 -1.67
C GLY A 195 -5.59 -43.33 -2.08
N THR A 196 -6.49 -43.50 -3.06
CA THR A 196 -7.38 -42.46 -3.59
C THR A 196 -8.74 -42.42 -2.90
N GLY A 197 -9.00 -43.27 -1.89
CA GLY A 197 -10.29 -43.37 -1.22
C GLY A 197 -10.23 -43.41 0.31
N CYS A 198 -11.36 -43.77 0.90
CA CYS A 198 -11.52 -43.95 2.33
C CYS A 198 -11.85 -45.41 2.65
N LYS A 199 -11.19 -45.97 3.66
CA LYS A 199 -11.42 -47.33 4.13
C LYS A 199 -11.87 -47.31 5.59
N ALA A 200 -12.82 -48.17 5.94
CA ALA A 200 -13.28 -48.32 7.32
C ALA A 200 -12.10 -48.69 8.23
N ILE A 201 -12.01 -48.00 9.36
CA ILE A 201 -11.00 -48.25 10.38
C ILE A 201 -11.39 -49.51 11.13
N ASP A 202 -10.49 -50.50 11.12
CA ASP A 202 -10.61 -51.65 12.02
C ASP A 202 -10.19 -51.22 13.43
N ILE A 203 -11.16 -51.13 14.34
CA ILE A 203 -10.94 -50.68 15.72
C ILE A 203 -10.70 -51.94 16.56
N PRO A 204 -9.47 -52.17 17.06
CA PRO A 204 -9.18 -53.35 17.86
C PRO A 204 -9.85 -53.28 19.23
N ALA A 205 -9.93 -54.43 19.91
CA ALA A 205 -10.40 -54.49 21.29
C ALA A 205 -9.61 -53.51 22.19
N ASN A 206 -10.31 -52.86 23.12
CA ASN A 206 -9.76 -51.84 24.02
C ASN A 206 -9.26 -50.56 23.32
N ALA A 207 -9.81 -50.22 22.15
CA ALA A 207 -9.61 -48.94 21.47
C ALA A 207 -10.94 -48.19 21.23
N HIS A 208 -10.83 -46.90 20.91
CA HIS A 208 -11.92 -46.04 20.47
C HIS A 208 -11.44 -45.10 19.36
N LEU A 209 -12.39 -44.57 18.57
CA LEU A 209 -12.06 -43.53 17.59
C LEU A 209 -11.52 -42.29 18.29
N GLY A 210 -10.43 -41.75 17.76
CA GLY A 210 -9.85 -40.50 18.22
C GLY A 210 -10.76 -39.29 17.97
N ARG A 211 -10.30 -38.12 18.41
CA ARG A 211 -11.06 -36.87 18.30
C ARG A 211 -11.40 -36.54 16.84
N SER A 212 -10.42 -36.60 15.93
CA SER A 212 -10.64 -36.37 14.49
C SER A 212 -11.59 -37.40 13.87
N GLY A 213 -11.67 -38.60 14.43
CA GLY A 213 -12.53 -39.67 13.92
C GLY A 213 -11.95 -40.46 12.75
N ASN A 214 -10.79 -40.06 12.21
CA ASN A 214 -10.08 -40.74 11.13
C ASN A 214 -8.82 -41.50 11.63
N SER A 215 -8.79 -41.82 12.92
CA SER A 215 -7.79 -42.67 13.56
C SER A 215 -8.37 -43.23 14.86
N TRP A 216 -7.72 -44.23 15.45
CA TRP A 216 -8.11 -44.78 16.75
C TRP A 216 -7.01 -44.59 17.80
N LYS A 217 -7.42 -44.61 19.06
CA LYS A 217 -6.54 -44.56 20.24
C LYS A 217 -6.92 -45.67 21.20
N CYS A 218 -5.93 -46.18 21.93
CA CYS A 218 -6.21 -47.13 23.01
C CYS A 218 -7.01 -46.47 24.12
N ASN A 219 -7.87 -47.26 24.76
CA ASN A 219 -8.57 -46.87 25.97
C ASN A 219 -7.58 -46.60 27.10
N ARG A 220 -8.05 -45.92 28.15
CA ARG A 220 -7.24 -45.66 29.34
C ARG A 220 -6.67 -46.97 29.90
N ASN A 221 -5.40 -46.95 30.30
CA ASN A 221 -4.60 -48.09 30.76
C ASN A 221 -4.14 -49.09 29.68
N PHE A 222 -4.41 -48.86 28.40
CA PHE A 222 -3.88 -49.66 27.29
C PHE A 222 -2.84 -48.88 26.48
N GLN A 223 -1.90 -49.59 25.87
CA GLN A 223 -0.88 -49.05 24.96
C GLN A 223 -0.86 -49.78 23.63
N LYS A 224 -0.50 -49.06 22.57
CA LYS A 224 -0.46 -49.58 21.20
C LYS A 224 0.74 -50.51 21.04
N SER A 225 0.51 -51.76 20.63
CA SER A 225 1.54 -52.74 20.31
C SER A 225 1.09 -53.59 19.12
N LYS A 226 1.89 -53.64 18.05
CA LYS A 226 1.62 -54.39 16.80
C LYS A 226 0.20 -54.21 16.24
N GLY A 227 -0.33 -52.99 16.28
CA GLY A 227 -1.68 -52.69 15.78
C GLY A 227 -2.84 -53.03 16.73
N LEU A 228 -2.55 -53.50 17.94
CA LEU A 228 -3.53 -53.81 18.98
C LEU A 228 -3.32 -52.95 20.23
N CYS A 229 -4.31 -52.95 21.13
CA CYS A 229 -4.20 -52.33 22.44
C CYS A 229 -3.99 -53.39 23.52
N VAL A 230 -2.81 -53.35 24.15
CA VAL A 230 -2.44 -54.25 25.25
C VAL A 230 -2.39 -53.47 26.57
N LEU A 231 -2.69 -54.14 27.68
CA LEU A 231 -2.66 -53.50 29.00
C LEU A 231 -1.25 -52.94 29.28
N LYS A 232 -1.18 -51.75 29.85
CA LYS A 232 0.08 -51.18 30.34
C LYS A 232 0.50 -51.95 31.59
N ASN A 233 1.64 -52.62 31.51
CA ASN A 233 2.34 -53.14 32.69
C ASN A 233 3.03 -51.99 33.44
#